data_AF-A0A2V8LWD9-F1
#
_entry.id   AF-A0A2V8LWD9-F1
#
_cell.length_a   1.000
_cell.length_b   1.000
_cell.length_c   1.000
_cell.angle_alpha   90.00
_cell.angle_beta   90.00
_cell.angle_gamma   90.00
#
_symmetry.space_group_name_H-M   'P 1'
#
loop_
_entity.id
_entity.type
_entity.pdbx_description
1 polymer ?
#
loop_
_entity_poly.entity_id
_entity_poly.type
_entity_poly.pdbx_seq_one_letter_code
_entity_poly.pdbx_strand_id
1 'polypeptide(L)' 'MPESQVFRFFQYCRRLLAKKGGLGLVSIEERLRMVNGMLTIDSKPGRGTKVLVDVPVSQQKT' A
#
# COMPACT_ATOMS: atom_id res chain seq x y z
N MET A 1 -14.21 8.80 8.37
CA MET A 1 -12.78 9.16 8.54
C MET A 1 -12.47 10.27 7.55
N PRO A 2 -11.99 11.45 7.97
CA PRO A 2 -11.72 12.54 7.04
C PRO A 2 -10.48 12.24 6.17
N GLU A 3 -10.53 12.59 4.89
CA GLU A 3 -9.47 12.35 3.87
C GLU A 3 -8.05 12.76 4.32
N SER A 4 -7.95 13.80 5.16
CA SER A 4 -6.69 14.31 5.68
C SER A 4 -5.93 13.35 6.61
N GLN A 5 -6.61 12.36 7.20
CA GLN A 5 -5.95 11.31 7.99
C GLN A 5 -5.40 10.17 7.12
N VAL A 6 -6.01 9.90 5.96
CA VAL A 6 -5.55 8.87 5.01
C VAL A 6 -4.18 9.24 4.44
N PHE A 7 -3.98 10.51 4.05
CA PHE A 7 -2.71 10.97 3.49
C PHE A 7 -1.55 10.94 4.49
N ARG A 8 -1.84 11.30 5.75
CA ARG A 8 -0.85 11.26 6.84
C ARG A 8 -0.47 9.83 7.21
N PHE A 9 -1.46 8.94 7.16
CA PHE A 9 -1.26 7.51 7.32
C PHE A 9 -0.42 6.91 6.19
N PHE A 10 -0.69 7.29 4.94
CA PHE A 10 0.08 6.89 3.77
C PHE A 10 1.57 7.24 3.91
N GLN A 11 1.89 8.45 4.38
CA GLN A 11 3.26 8.86 4.70
C GLN A 11 3.90 8.02 5.83
N TYR A 12 3.12 7.67 6.86
CA TYR A 12 3.60 6.82 7.95
C TYR A 12 3.98 5.42 7.48
N CYS A 13 3.13 4.79 6.66
CA CYS A 13 3.39 3.49 6.05
C CYS A 13 4.64 3.51 5.17
N ARG A 14 4.79 4.56 4.35
CA ARG A 14 5.98 4.76 3.49
C ARG A 14 7.27 4.87 4.33
N ARG A 15 7.21 5.55 5.48
CA ARG A 15 8.32 5.68 6.43
C ARG A 15 8.69 4.37 7.12
N LEU A 16 7.71 3.52 7.41
CA LEU A 16 7.94 2.18 7.98
C LEU A 16 8.59 1.24 6.97
N LEU A 17 8.14 1.26 5.72
CA LEU A 17 8.74 0.49 4.62
C LEU A 17 10.20 0.87 4.39
N ALA A 18 10.52 2.18 4.42
CA ALA A 18 11.87 2.68 4.22
C ALA A 18 12.88 2.27 5.33
N LYS A 19 12.40 1.89 6.52
CA LYS A 19 13.28 1.53 7.65
C LYS A 19 13.47 0.03 7.86
N LYS A 20 12.52 -0.83 7.45
CA LYS A 20 12.54 -2.29 7.73
C LYS A 20 11.73 -3.14 6.72
N GLY A 21 11.57 -2.70 5.47
CA GLY A 21 10.82 -3.47 4.47
C GLY A 21 11.48 -4.83 4.19
N GLY A 22 10.82 -5.93 4.57
CA GLY A 22 11.21 -7.27 4.10
C GLY A 22 11.06 -7.36 2.59
N LEU A 23 11.91 -8.17 1.93
CA LEU A 23 11.96 -8.32 0.47
C LEU A 23 10.58 -8.48 -0.17
N GLY A 24 9.67 -9.21 0.48
CA GLY A 24 8.32 -9.44 -0.03
C GLY A 24 7.48 -8.17 -0.24
N LEU A 25 7.52 -7.20 0.67
CA LEU A 25 6.74 -5.95 0.53
C LEU A 25 7.35 -5.04 -0.55
N VAL A 26 8.68 -5.04 -0.66
CA VAL A 26 9.40 -4.33 -1.73
C VAL A 26 8.99 -4.89 -3.09
N SER A 27 9.02 -6.22 -3.26
CA SER A 27 8.60 -6.88 -4.50
C SER A 27 7.11 -6.70 -4.82
N ILE A 28 6.25 -6.49 -3.82
CA ILE A 28 4.84 -6.14 -4.04
C ILE A 28 4.73 -4.71 -4.56
N GLU A 29 5.43 -3.75 -3.94
CA GLU A 29 5.41 -2.35 -4.36
C GLU A 29 5.96 -2.17 -5.79
N GLU A 30 7.07 -2.83 -6.11
CA GLU A 30 7.65 -2.83 -7.46
C GLU A 30 6.67 -3.36 -8.50
N ARG A 31 5.99 -4.48 -8.20
CA ARG A 31 4.97 -5.05 -9.09
C ARG A 31 3.77 -4.14 -9.28
N LEU A 32 3.34 -3.46 -8.23
CA LEU A 32 2.22 -2.52 -8.32
C LEU A 32 2.58 -1.28 -9.14
N ARG A 33 3.81 -0.76 -9.04
CA ARG A 33 4.26 0.35 -9.90
C ARG A 33 4.17 0.01 -11.40
N MET A 34 4.45 -1.22 -11.79
CA MET A 34 4.37 -1.65 -13.20
C MET A 34 2.95 -1.62 -13.75
N VAL A 35 1.93 -1.76 -12.89
CA VAL A 35 0.52 -1.80 -13.28
C VAL A 35 -0.26 -0.55 -12.86
N ASN A 36 0.43 0.53 -12.49
CA ASN A 36 -0.17 1.75 -11.91
C ASN A 36 -1.09 1.45 -10.70
N GLY A 37 -0.75 0.40 -9.95
CA GLY A 37 -1.44 0.00 -8.74
C GLY A 37 -0.93 0.74 -7.50
N MET A 38 -1.70 0.64 -6.41
CA MET A 38 -1.42 1.28 -5.14
C MET A 38 -1.40 0.24 -4.01
N LEU A 39 -0.48 0.42 -3.05
CA LEU A 39 -0.37 -0.39 -1.84
C LEU A 39 -0.67 0.47 -0.61
N THR A 40 -1.59 0.01 0.24
CA THR A 40 -1.88 0.61 1.54
C THR A 40 -1.70 -0.42 2.65
N ILE A 41 -0.97 -0.08 3.71
CA ILE A 41 -0.71 -0.98 4.84
C ILE A 41 -1.24 -0.34 6.11
N ASP A 42 -2.32 -0.85 6.69
CA ASP A 42 -2.79 -0.43 8.01
C ASP A 42 -2.32 -1.38 9.12
N SER A 43 -1.35 -0.95 9.92
CA SER A 43 -0.85 -1.73 11.05
C SER A 43 -0.81 -0.90 12.32
N LYS A 44 -1.30 -1.48 13.43
CA LYS A 44 -1.26 -0.89 14.76
C LYS A 44 -0.89 -1.96 15.79
N PRO A 45 -0.06 -1.62 16.81
CA PRO A 45 0.28 -2.57 17.87
C PRO A 45 -0.96 -3.22 18.48
N GLY A 46 -0.94 -4.54 18.63
CA GLY A 46 -2.05 -5.32 19.21
C GLY A 46 -3.31 -5.46 18.33
N ARG A 47 -3.32 -4.90 17.11
CA ARG A 47 -4.47 -5.00 16.19
C ARG A 47 -4.19 -5.78 14.90
N GLY A 48 -2.98 -6.31 14.77
CA GLY A 48 -2.52 -6.96 13.55
C GLY A 48 -2.25 -5.96 12.42
N THR A 49 -2.20 -6.49 11.21
CA THR A 49 -1.86 -5.74 10.00
C THR A 49 -2.87 -6.04 8.90
N LYS A 50 -3.44 -5.00 8.31
CA LYS A 50 -4.27 -5.04 7.11
C LYS A 50 -3.46 -4.53 5.93
N VAL A 51 -3.43 -5.29 4.84
CA VAL A 51 -2.77 -4.89 3.58
C VAL A 51 -3.84 -4.81 2.51
N LEU A 52 -3.93 -3.65 1.85
CA LEU A 52 -4.85 -3.39 0.75
C LEU A 52 -4.04 -3.11 -0.52
N VAL A 53 -4.48 -3.72 -1.62
CA VAL A 53 -3.88 -3.58 -2.94
C VAL A 53 -4.96 -3.14 -3.90
N ASP A 54 -4.78 -1.99 -4.53
CA ASP A 54 -5.65 -1.45 -5.56
C ASP A 54 -4.95 -1.57 -6.92
N VAL A 55 -5.57 -2.28 -7.87
CA VAL A 55 -5.06 -2.42 -9.23
C VAL A 55 -6.11 -1.92 -10.21
N PRO A 56 -5.81 -0.91 -11.04
CA PRO A 56 -6.70 -0.48 -12.10
C PRO A 56 -6.96 -1.65 -13.07
N VAL A 57 -8.23 -1.97 -13.28
CA VAL A 57 -8.62 -2.95 -14.31
C VAL A 57 -8.78 -2.22 -15.64
N SER A 58 -8.07 -2.66 -16.67
CA SER A 58 -8.35 -2.20 -18.03
C SER A 58 -9.67 -2.81 -18.48
N GLN A 59 -10.61 -1.98 -18.94
CA GLN A 59 -11.80 -2.47 -19.62
C GLN A 59 -11.37 -3.07 -20.95
N GLN A 60 -11.18 -4.39 -20.99
CA GLN A 60 -11.20 -5.10 -22.26
C GLN A 60 -12.62 -4.98 -22.81
N LYS A 61 -12.85 -3.98 -23.67
CA LYS A 61 -13.98 -4.01 -24.60
C LYS A 61 -13.74 -5.21 -25.52
N THR A 62 -14.44 -6.29 -25.25
CA THR A 62 -14.69 -7.36 -26.21
C THR A 62 -15.89 -6.95 -27.06
#